data_AF-A0A8H9LRD1-F1
#
_entry.id   AF-A0A8H9LRD1-F1
#
_cell.length_a   1.000
_cell.length_b   1.000
_cell.length_c   1.000
_cell.angle_alpha   90.00
_cell.angle_beta   90.00
_cell.angle_gamma   90.00
#
_symmetry.space_group_name_H-M   'P 1'
#
loop_
_entity.id
_entity.type
_entity.pdbx_description
1 polymer ?
#
loop_
_entity_poly.entity_id
_entity_poly.type
_entity_poly.pdbx_seq_one_letter_code
_entity_poly.pdbx_strand_id
1 'polypeptide(L)'
;MVRRDLDVTVVCPRLDTAAHERVAALGARLAVHERVRQVRLRNDTGAWNEDPDAYPDGLYLGPSYRSPASHSPCPPEGRDWTLDLWFVDDPARQPDLAHLRELPPRLTPQARTAILRIKHAWAHNPDYGRTVRGWDVYRAVLDGGVRTPEEFERPRRGT
;
A
#
# COMPACT_ATOMS: atom_id res chain seq x y z
N MET A 1 -6.48 -13.53 6.33
CA MET A 1 -6.74 -12.67 5.16
C MET A 1 -5.67 -11.57 5.19
N VAL A 2 -5.08 -11.17 4.07
CA VAL A 2 -4.14 -10.02 4.07
C VAL A 2 -4.88 -8.71 4.36
N ARG A 3 -4.15 -7.68 4.81
CA ARG A 3 -4.70 -6.34 5.07
C ARG A 3 -5.45 -5.83 3.83
N ARG A 4 -6.55 -5.10 4.05
CA ARG A 4 -7.43 -4.54 3.01
C ARG A 4 -6.90 -3.20 2.58
N ASP A 5 -5.82 -3.26 1.83
CA ASP A 5 -4.93 -2.15 1.51
C ASP A 5 -4.58 -2.25 0.03
N LEU A 6 -4.74 -1.16 -0.72
CA LEU A 6 -4.40 -1.10 -2.12
C LEU A 6 -3.66 0.20 -2.42
N ASP A 7 -2.41 0.05 -2.82
CA ASP A 7 -1.55 1.12 -3.31
C ASP A 7 -1.56 1.13 -4.83
N VAL A 8 -1.82 2.30 -5.43
CA VAL A 8 -1.75 2.52 -6.88
C VAL A 8 -0.96 3.78 -7.15
N THR A 9 0.09 3.65 -7.97
CA THR A 9 0.82 4.79 -8.51
C THR A 9 0.47 4.98 -9.97
N VAL A 10 0.01 6.16 -10.32
CA VAL A 10 -0.36 6.60 -11.66
C VAL A 10 0.75 7.49 -12.19
N VAL A 11 1.31 7.10 -13.34
CA VAL A 11 2.30 7.90 -14.04
C VAL A 11 1.58 8.95 -14.88
N CYS A 12 1.82 10.22 -14.54
CA CYS A 12 1.34 11.37 -15.28
C CYS A 12 2.42 11.84 -16.27
N PRO A 13 2.07 12.30 -17.48
CA PRO A 13 3.08 12.89 -18.37
C PRO A 13 3.74 14.14 -17.77
N ARG A 14 2.97 14.95 -17.02
CA ARG A 14 3.39 16.16 -16.29
C ARG A 14 2.41 16.42 -15.13
N LEU A 15 2.87 17.04 -14.04
CA LEU A 15 2.03 17.51 -12.92
C LEU A 15 1.73 19.02 -13.01
N ASP A 16 1.08 19.45 -14.09
CA ASP A 16 0.65 20.85 -14.25
C ASP A 16 -0.75 21.12 -13.65
N THR A 17 -1.25 22.35 -13.79
CA THR A 17 -2.58 22.76 -13.29
C THR A 17 -3.70 21.86 -13.84
N ALA A 18 -3.61 21.44 -15.11
CA ALA A 18 -4.61 20.56 -15.70
C ALA A 18 -4.58 19.16 -15.06
N ALA A 19 -3.41 18.64 -14.69
CA ALA A 19 -3.31 17.41 -13.91
C ALA A 19 -3.95 17.57 -12.52
N HIS A 20 -3.69 18.69 -11.83
CA HIS A 20 -4.29 18.99 -10.53
C HIS A 20 -5.82 19.02 -10.60
N GLU A 21 -6.38 19.72 -11.58
CA GLU A 21 -7.83 19.79 -11.80
C GLU A 21 -8.45 18.41 -12.05
N ARG A 22 -7.78 17.56 -12.85
CA ARG A 22 -8.24 16.19 -13.13
C ARG A 22 -8.21 15.31 -11.88
N VAL A 23 -7.15 15.39 -11.07
CA VAL A 23 -7.05 14.64 -9.81
C VAL A 23 -8.11 15.13 -8.82
N ALA A 24 -8.32 16.44 -8.70
CA ALA A 24 -9.39 17.00 -7.86
C ALA A 24 -10.78 16.54 -8.33
N ALA A 25 -11.06 16.57 -9.64
CA ALA A 25 -12.31 16.10 -10.22
C ALA A 25 -12.54 14.59 -9.99
N LEU A 26 -11.48 13.78 -10.07
CA LEU A 26 -11.54 12.36 -9.70
C LEU A 26 -11.88 12.20 -8.21
N GLY A 27 -11.22 12.96 -7.33
CA GLY A 27 -11.54 12.97 -5.91
C GLY A 27 -13.00 13.32 -5.62
N ALA A 28 -13.55 14.33 -6.29
CA ALA A 28 -14.95 14.71 -6.18
C ALA A 28 -15.91 13.59 -6.63
N ARG A 29 -15.59 12.92 -7.74
CA ARG A 29 -16.38 11.76 -8.23
C ARG A 29 -16.35 10.59 -7.25
N LEU A 30 -15.21 10.36 -6.59
CA LEU A 30 -15.09 9.33 -5.55
C LEU A 30 -15.87 9.71 -4.30
N ALA A 31 -15.86 11.00 -3.92
CA ALA A 31 -16.51 11.48 -2.71
C ALA A 31 -18.04 11.37 -2.72
N VAL A 32 -18.66 11.34 -3.91
CA VAL A 32 -20.12 11.17 -4.05
C VAL A 32 -20.55 9.71 -4.15
N HIS A 33 -19.61 8.77 -4.13
CA HIS A 33 -19.94 7.35 -4.17
C HIS A 33 -20.52 6.90 -2.82
N GLU A 34 -21.66 6.18 -2.83
CA GLU A 34 -22.43 5.78 -1.63
C GLU A 34 -21.61 5.02 -0.56
N ARG A 35 -20.52 4.37 -0.99
CA ARG A 35 -19.61 3.57 -0.15
C ARG A 35 -18.31 4.27 0.24
N VAL A 36 -18.12 5.52 -0.16
CA VAL A 36 -16.94 6.31 0.19
C VAL A 36 -17.35 7.29 1.29
N ARG A 37 -16.70 7.18 2.45
CA ARG A 37 -16.98 8.07 3.59
C ARG A 37 -16.22 9.39 3.48
N GLN A 38 -15.02 9.35 2.93
CA GLN A 38 -14.10 10.48 2.85
C GLN A 38 -13.16 10.29 1.66
N VAL A 39 -12.74 11.39 1.05
CA VAL A 39 -11.60 11.43 0.14
C VAL A 39 -10.63 12.49 0.66
N ARG A 40 -9.38 12.10 0.93
CA ARG A 40 -8.30 13.04 1.22
C ARG A 40 -7.58 13.38 -0.07
N LEU A 41 -7.49 14.65 -0.42
CA LEU A 41 -6.57 15.15 -1.43
C LEU A 41 -5.38 15.78 -0.70
N ARG A 42 -4.15 15.39 -1.05
CA ARG A 42 -2.92 16.03 -0.58
C ARG A 42 -2.09 16.46 -1.77
N ASN A 43 -1.54 17.66 -1.68
CA ASN A 43 -0.63 18.23 -2.66
C ASN A 43 0.79 18.20 -2.06
N ASP A 44 1.63 17.32 -2.57
CA ASP A 44 3.04 17.19 -2.18
C ASP A 44 3.93 17.65 -3.33
N THR A 45 3.64 18.82 -3.91
CA THR A 45 4.41 19.42 -5.01
C THR A 45 5.12 20.70 -4.57
N GLY A 46 6.28 20.97 -5.16
CA GLY A 46 7.06 22.19 -4.95
C GLY A 46 7.34 22.44 -3.46
N ALA A 47 6.88 23.58 -2.95
CA ALA A 47 7.11 23.99 -1.55
C ALA A 47 6.41 23.09 -0.50
N TRP A 48 5.49 22.22 -0.93
CA TRP A 48 4.80 21.27 -0.05
C TRP A 48 5.44 19.88 -0.06
N ASN A 49 6.43 19.63 -0.93
CA ASN A 49 7.21 18.40 -0.90
C ASN A 49 8.22 18.48 0.25
N GLU A 50 7.97 17.71 1.32
CA GLU A 50 8.80 17.72 2.53
C GLU A 50 10.14 16.99 2.37
N ASP A 51 10.27 16.11 1.38
CA ASP A 51 11.48 15.34 1.10
C ASP A 51 11.75 15.29 -0.42
N PRO A 52 12.09 16.44 -1.02
CA PRO A 52 12.25 16.56 -2.46
C PRO A 52 13.52 15.91 -2.98
N ASP A 53 14.40 15.40 -2.11
CA ASP A 53 15.57 14.61 -2.49
C ASP A 53 15.17 13.14 -2.68
N ALA A 54 14.37 12.58 -1.76
CA ALA A 54 13.96 11.18 -1.80
C ALA A 54 12.72 10.92 -2.67
N TYR A 55 11.77 11.86 -2.76
CA TYR A 55 10.52 11.68 -3.49
C TYR A 55 10.33 12.72 -4.59
N PRO A 56 9.74 12.32 -5.75
CA PRO A 56 9.29 13.28 -6.74
C PRO A 56 8.11 14.08 -6.22
N ASP A 57 7.80 15.18 -6.91
CA ASP A 57 6.53 15.88 -6.73
C ASP A 57 5.36 14.92 -7.00
N GLY A 58 4.29 15.08 -6.22
CA GLY A 58 3.15 14.18 -6.31
C GLY A 58 1.84 14.75 -5.80
N LEU A 59 0.74 14.20 -6.33
CA LEU A 59 -0.59 14.36 -5.78
C LEU A 59 -1.07 13.04 -5.19
N TYR A 60 -1.78 13.12 -4.07
CA TYR A 60 -2.31 11.95 -3.39
C TYR A 60 -3.83 12.03 -3.24
N LEU A 61 -4.52 10.92 -3.53
CA LEU A 61 -5.92 10.69 -3.19
C LEU A 61 -6.05 9.46 -2.27
N GLY A 62 -6.60 9.68 -1.09
CA GLY A 62 -6.89 8.64 -0.10
C GLY A 62 -8.39 8.48 0.17
N PRO A 63 -9.15 7.72 -0.64
CA PRO A 63 -10.54 7.43 -0.36
C PRO A 63 -10.70 6.36 0.74
N SER A 64 -11.50 6.67 1.76
CA SER A 64 -11.97 5.69 2.75
C SER A 64 -13.20 4.97 2.22
N TYR A 65 -13.02 3.73 1.76
CA TYR A 65 -14.05 2.93 1.09
C TYR A 65 -14.52 1.77 1.97
N ARG A 66 -15.83 1.51 2.00
CA ARG A 66 -16.42 0.33 2.65
C ARG A 66 -16.95 -0.65 1.61
N SER A 67 -16.50 -1.89 1.62
CA SER A 67 -17.01 -2.90 0.68
C SER A 67 -18.50 -3.17 0.91
N PRO A 68 -19.24 -3.70 -0.07
CA PRO A 68 -20.55 -4.32 0.19
C PRO A 68 -20.44 -5.39 1.30
N ALA A 69 -21.53 -5.61 2.03
CA ALA A 69 -21.64 -6.76 2.91
C ALA A 69 -21.52 -8.04 2.07
N SER A 70 -20.73 -8.99 2.53
CA SER A 70 -20.63 -10.29 1.86
C SER A 70 -21.80 -11.19 2.24
N HIS A 71 -22.18 -12.12 1.36
CA HIS A 71 -23.09 -13.22 1.71
C HIS A 71 -22.52 -14.18 2.77
N SER A 72 -21.27 -13.99 3.20
CA SER A 72 -20.63 -14.74 4.27
C SER A 72 -20.92 -14.07 5.63
N PRO A 73 -21.33 -14.84 6.66
CA PRO A 73 -21.94 -14.31 7.89
C PRO A 73 -20.99 -13.54 8.82
N CYS A 74 -19.71 -13.33 8.44
CA CYS A 74 -18.77 -12.64 9.33
C CYS A 74 -17.70 -11.81 8.60
N PRO A 75 -17.61 -10.49 8.84
CA PRO A 75 -18.60 -9.67 9.55
C PRO A 75 -19.87 -9.48 8.69
N PRO A 76 -21.04 -9.27 9.31
CA PRO A 76 -22.32 -9.02 8.61
C PRO A 76 -22.34 -7.67 7.88
N GLU A 77 -21.38 -6.79 8.19
CA GLU A 77 -21.19 -5.47 7.60
C GLU A 77 -20.09 -5.45 6.53
N GLY A 78 -20.12 -4.40 5.71
CA GLY A 78 -19.06 -4.09 4.77
C GLY A 78 -17.71 -3.90 5.46
N ARG A 79 -16.61 -4.22 4.77
CA ARG A 79 -15.26 -4.11 5.32
C ARG A 79 -14.59 -2.84 4.82
N ASP A 80 -13.92 -2.12 5.71
CA ASP A 80 -13.17 -0.93 5.32
C ASP A 80 -11.90 -1.30 4.56
N TRP A 81 -11.62 -0.54 3.51
CA TRP A 81 -10.44 -0.60 2.66
C TRP A 81 -9.70 0.72 2.74
N THR A 82 -8.38 0.62 2.83
CA THR A 82 -7.49 1.74 2.56
C THR A 82 -7.09 1.68 1.09
N LEU A 83 -7.17 2.82 0.43
CA LEU A 83 -6.85 3.00 -0.97
C LEU A 83 -5.90 4.19 -1.03
N ASP A 84 -4.67 3.96 -1.48
CA ASP A 84 -3.64 4.97 -1.57
C ASP A 84 -3.31 5.20 -3.05
N LEU A 85 -3.79 6.32 -3.59
CA LEU A 85 -3.59 6.67 -5.00
C LEU A 85 -2.58 7.82 -5.10
N TRP A 86 -1.45 7.56 -5.74
CA TRP A 86 -0.41 8.54 -6.01
C TRP A 86 -0.34 8.88 -7.48
N PHE A 87 -0.15 10.16 -7.79
CA PHE A 87 0.02 10.67 -9.16
C PHE A 87 1.37 11.38 -9.22
N VAL A 88 2.29 10.87 -10.04
CA VAL A 88 3.68 11.36 -10.15
C VAL A 88 4.06 11.52 -11.62
N ASP A 89 4.88 12.50 -11.96
CA ASP A 89 5.43 12.68 -13.31
C ASP A 89 6.89 12.23 -13.48
N ASP A 90 7.61 12.02 -12.38
CA ASP A 90 8.92 11.34 -12.37
C ASP A 90 8.86 10.02 -11.58
N PRO A 91 8.29 8.94 -12.16
CA PRO A 91 8.19 7.65 -11.49
C PRO A 91 9.55 6.97 -11.28
N ALA A 92 10.62 7.41 -11.96
CA ALA A 92 11.94 6.84 -11.74
C ALA A 92 12.51 7.23 -10.37
N ARG A 93 12.11 8.38 -9.85
CA ARG A 93 12.47 8.87 -8.52
C ARG A 93 11.59 8.35 -7.40
N GLN A 94 10.42 7.75 -7.68
CA GLN A 94 9.54 7.19 -6.65
C GLN A 94 10.17 5.90 -6.07
N PRO A 95 10.72 5.92 -4.83
CA PRO A 95 11.48 4.78 -4.29
C PRO A 95 10.63 3.53 -4.17
N ASP A 96 9.34 3.68 -3.84
CA ASP A 96 8.40 2.57 -3.68
C ASP A 96 8.21 1.79 -4.99
N LEU A 97 8.47 2.37 -6.16
CA LEU A 97 8.37 1.62 -7.43
C LEU A 97 9.55 0.69 -7.68
N ALA A 98 10.67 0.84 -6.96
CA ALA A 98 11.82 -0.07 -7.08
C ALA A 98 11.41 -1.51 -6.78
N HIS A 99 10.56 -1.72 -5.77
CA HIS A 99 10.11 -3.05 -5.37
C HIS A 99 9.34 -3.77 -6.49
N LEU A 100 8.66 -3.03 -7.40
CA LEU A 100 7.93 -3.61 -8.52
C LEU A 100 8.87 -4.23 -9.56
N ARG A 101 10.13 -3.78 -9.60
CA ARG A 101 11.17 -4.35 -10.48
C ARG A 101 11.95 -5.45 -9.76
N GLU A 102 12.29 -5.22 -8.50
CA GLU A 102 13.21 -6.09 -7.75
C GLU A 102 12.54 -7.34 -7.16
N LEU A 103 11.27 -7.25 -6.73
CA LEU A 103 10.60 -8.36 -6.07
C LEU A 103 10.13 -9.46 -7.03
N PRO A 104 9.48 -9.18 -8.19
CA PRO A 104 8.90 -10.24 -9.01
C PRO A 104 9.87 -11.36 -9.42
N PRO A 105 11.13 -11.08 -9.83
CA PRO A 105 12.09 -12.13 -10.17
C PRO A 105 12.46 -13.03 -8.98
N ARG A 106 12.33 -12.53 -7.75
CA ARG A 106 12.69 -13.24 -6.50
C ARG A 106 11.52 -14.04 -5.94
N LEU A 107 10.29 -13.75 -6.37
CA LEU A 107 9.06 -14.33 -5.83
C LEU A 107 8.72 -15.69 -6.46
N THR A 108 9.50 -16.72 -6.09
CA THR A 108 9.19 -18.12 -6.42
C THR A 108 7.84 -18.54 -5.82
N PRO A 109 7.17 -19.59 -6.36
CA PRO A 109 5.91 -20.09 -5.79
C PRO A 109 6.01 -20.38 -4.28
N GLN A 110 7.11 -20.99 -3.85
CA GLN A 110 7.37 -21.31 -2.44
C GLN A 110 7.54 -20.04 -1.58
N ALA A 111 8.27 -19.04 -2.08
CA ALA A 111 8.42 -17.76 -1.39
C ALA A 111 7.08 -17.03 -1.27
N ARG A 112 6.28 -17.00 -2.35
CA ARG A 112 4.93 -16.42 -2.34
C ARG A 112 4.04 -17.11 -1.30
N THR A 113 4.03 -18.44 -1.27
CA THR A 113 3.26 -19.20 -0.28
C THR A 113 3.70 -18.88 1.15
N ALA A 114 5.01 -18.83 1.43
CA ALA A 114 5.53 -18.47 2.75
C ALA A 114 5.10 -17.05 3.16
N ILE A 115 5.31 -16.06 2.28
CA ILE A 115 4.91 -14.66 2.52
C ILE A 115 3.42 -14.57 2.84
N LEU A 116 2.57 -15.20 2.04
CA LEU A 116 1.13 -15.16 2.24
C LEU A 116 0.70 -15.84 3.54
N ARG A 117 1.32 -16.97 3.92
CA ARG A 117 1.06 -17.65 5.19
C ARG A 117 1.43 -16.79 6.39
N ILE A 118 2.62 -16.20 6.38
CA ILE A 118 3.09 -15.33 7.47
C ILE A 118 2.21 -14.08 7.56
N LYS A 119 1.96 -13.39 6.44
CA LYS A 119 1.05 -12.23 6.41
C LYS A 119 -0.35 -12.59 6.87
N HIS A 120 -0.85 -13.79 6.56
CA HIS A 120 -2.14 -14.25 7.01
C HIS A 120 -2.20 -14.42 8.53
N ALA A 121 -1.18 -15.05 9.12
CA ALA A 121 -1.08 -15.25 10.57
C ALA A 121 -0.95 -13.90 11.31
N TRP A 122 -0.20 -12.96 10.75
CA TRP A 122 0.06 -11.65 11.33
C TRP A 122 -1.01 -10.60 11.06
N ALA A 123 -2.01 -10.89 10.23
CA ALA A 123 -2.98 -9.90 9.77
C ALA A 123 -3.79 -9.20 10.88
N HIS A 124 -4.00 -9.88 12.01
CA HIS A 124 -4.71 -9.36 13.18
C HIS A 124 -3.81 -9.19 14.40
N ASN A 125 -2.48 -9.38 14.23
CA ASN A 125 -1.54 -9.17 15.31
C ASN A 125 -1.45 -7.65 15.61
N PRO A 126 -1.59 -7.22 16.89
CA PRO A 126 -1.57 -5.80 17.25
C PRO A 126 -0.24 -5.09 16.96
N ASP A 127 0.85 -5.84 16.78
CA ASP A 127 2.18 -5.32 16.46
C ASP A 127 2.39 -5.12 14.95
N TYR A 128 1.55 -5.76 14.12
CA TYR A 128 1.61 -5.60 12.67
C TYR A 128 1.17 -4.18 12.25
N GLY A 129 2.02 -3.52 11.47
CA GLY A 129 1.88 -2.11 11.09
C GLY A 129 2.45 -1.13 12.12
N ARG A 130 2.79 -1.57 13.34
CA ARG A 130 3.42 -0.73 14.38
C ARG A 130 4.92 -0.99 14.47
N THR A 131 5.29 -2.21 14.84
CA THR A 131 6.69 -2.64 15.01
C THR A 131 7.13 -3.59 13.90
N VAL A 132 6.19 -4.35 13.34
CA VAL A 132 6.43 -5.23 12.18
C VAL A 132 5.75 -4.66 10.95
N ARG A 133 6.52 -4.29 9.93
CA ARG A 133 5.99 -3.80 8.64
C ARG A 133 5.89 -4.95 7.63
N GLY A 134 5.08 -4.74 6.58
CA GLY A 134 4.95 -5.73 5.50
C GLY A 134 6.29 -6.07 4.83
N TRP A 135 7.20 -5.09 4.76
CA TRP A 135 8.56 -5.26 4.26
C TRP A 135 9.40 -6.24 5.10
N ASP A 136 9.21 -6.27 6.43
CA ASP A 136 9.95 -7.19 7.31
C ASP A 136 9.63 -8.66 7.01
N VAL A 137 8.41 -8.93 6.53
CA VAL A 137 8.00 -10.27 6.06
C VAL A 137 8.71 -10.63 4.76
N TYR A 138 8.75 -9.72 3.79
CA TYR A 138 9.48 -9.95 2.54
C TYR A 138 10.97 -10.21 2.80
N ARG A 139 11.62 -9.36 3.61
CA ARG A 139 13.02 -9.53 4.01
C ARG A 139 13.26 -10.87 4.70
N ALA A 140 12.40 -11.27 5.63
CA ALA A 140 12.51 -12.56 6.32
C ALA A 140 12.54 -13.75 5.37
N VAL A 141 11.64 -13.74 4.38
CA VAL A 141 11.47 -14.88 3.47
C VAL A 141 12.53 -14.87 2.36
N LEU A 142 12.78 -13.70 1.77
CA LEU A 142 13.62 -13.57 0.60
C LEU A 142 15.11 -13.49 0.93
N ASP A 143 15.47 -12.91 2.08
CA ASP A 143 16.86 -12.76 2.53
C ASP A 143 17.18 -13.72 3.69
N GLY A 144 16.25 -13.86 4.63
CA GLY A 144 16.44 -14.67 5.84
C GLY A 144 16.02 -16.15 5.72
N GLY A 145 15.48 -16.57 4.58
CA GLY A 145 15.08 -17.95 4.32
C GLY A 145 13.86 -18.46 5.10
N VAL A 146 13.18 -17.60 5.87
CA VAL A 146 12.01 -17.96 6.69
C VAL A 146 10.86 -18.50 5.82
N ARG A 147 10.20 -19.57 6.27
CA ARG A 147 9.12 -20.25 5.53
C ARG A 147 7.83 -20.42 6.32
N THR A 148 7.85 -20.29 7.64
CA THR A 148 6.65 -20.47 8.48
C THR A 148 6.39 -19.29 9.43
N PRO A 149 5.15 -19.12 9.92
CA PRO A 149 4.83 -18.13 10.95
C PRO A 149 5.66 -18.31 12.24
N GLU A 150 5.87 -19.56 12.67
CA GLU A 150 6.60 -19.89 13.90
C GLU A 150 8.08 -19.50 13.77
N GLU A 151 8.68 -19.67 12.59
CA GLU A 151 10.04 -19.21 12.31
C GLU A 151 10.14 -17.68 12.31
N PHE A 152 9.09 -17.00 11.84
CA PHE A 152 9.02 -15.54 11.81
C PHE A 152 8.87 -14.93 13.22
N GLU A 153 8.19 -15.63 14.13
CA GLU A 153 8.00 -15.21 15.53
C GLU A 153 9.23 -15.42 16.42
N ARG A 154 10.17 -16.27 16.02
CA ARG A 154 11.40 -16.48 16.80
C ARG A 154 12.21 -15.18 16.85
N PRO A 155 12.75 -14.81 18.03
CA PRO A 155 13.61 -13.64 18.15
C PRO A 155 14.78 -13.76 17.16
N ARG A 156 14.89 -12.80 16.25
CA ARG A 156 16.05 -12.68 15.37
C ARG A 156 17.25 -12.40 16.25
N ARG A 157 18.06 -13.42 16.55
CA ARG A 157 19.37 -13.21 17.16
C ARG A 157 20.17 -12.35 16.17
N GLY A 158 20.61 -11.20 16.65
CA GLY A 158 21.27 -10.18 15.85
C GLY A 158 22.44 -10.73 15.04
N THR A 159 22.62 -10.16 13.87
CA THR A 159 23.94 -10.03 13.24
C THR A 159 24.13 -8.55 12.95
#